data_AF-A0A6A0AGK8-F1
#
_entry.id   AF-A0A6A0AGK8-F1
#
_cell.length_a   1.000
_cell.length_b   1.000
_cell.length_c   1.000
_cell.angle_alpha   90.00
_cell.angle_beta   90.00
_cell.angle_gamma   90.00
#
_symmetry.space_group_name_H-M   'P 1'
#
loop_
_entity.id
_entity.type
_entity.pdbx_description
1 polymer ?
#
loop_
_entity_poly.entity_id
_entity_poly.type
_entity_poly.pdbx_seq_one_letter_code
_entity_poly.pdbx_strand_id
1 'polypeptide(L)'
;VGGAAVFALQGVLPWARLGALVAAALCIIAWLNLSNDAFDAATGVDVSKPESVVSLTGNRPLVFWSSLGFLAAGVTLLLRQIAATGDSRAPLALAGLFLACRTLFNAAANLTTNELINRGKYLYLNHEAVGYTNRFDRGVLHNCFQFWCHPHQDWWRLYDEGDRAMVRSSRTVLSIWSPGLLLRAIDLVS
;
A
#
# COMPACT_ATOMS: atom_id res chain seq x y z
N VAL A 1 -12.79 -14.48 -5.96
CA VAL A 1 -12.87 -15.33 -4.74
C VAL A 1 -14.25 -15.27 -4.10
N GLY A 2 -14.73 -14.11 -3.63
CA GLY A 2 -16.05 -14.01 -2.95
C GLY A 2 -17.26 -14.47 -3.77
N GLY A 3 -17.36 -14.06 -5.04
CA GLY A 3 -18.46 -14.50 -5.92
C GLY A 3 -18.46 -16.01 -6.21
N ALA A 4 -17.27 -16.61 -6.34
CA ALA A 4 -17.11 -18.06 -6.54
C ALA A 4 -17.52 -18.84 -5.29
N ALA A 5 -17.20 -18.34 -4.09
CA ALA A 5 -17.61 -18.95 -2.83
C ALA A 5 -19.15 -18.92 -2.64
N VAL A 6 -19.80 -17.79 -2.96
CA VAL A 6 -21.27 -17.70 -2.91
C VAL A 6 -21.92 -18.63 -3.93
N PHE A 7 -21.40 -18.69 -5.15
CA PHE A 7 -21.91 -19.61 -6.17
C PHE A 7 -21.74 -21.08 -5.76
N ALA A 8 -20.59 -21.44 -5.16
CA ALA A 8 -20.36 -22.79 -4.66
C ALA A 8 -21.30 -23.19 -3.51
N LEU A 9 -21.68 -22.23 -2.66
CA LEU A 9 -22.56 -22.48 -1.50
C LEU A 9 -24.05 -22.39 -1.82
N GLN A 10 -24.46 -21.55 -2.77
CA GLN A 10 -25.87 -21.22 -3.02
C GLN A 10 -26.34 -21.56 -4.44
N GLY A 11 -25.44 -21.97 -5.35
CA GLY A 11 -25.77 -22.25 -6.75
C GLY A 11 -26.19 -21.03 -7.57
N VAL A 12 -26.14 -19.83 -6.98
CA VAL A 12 -26.60 -18.58 -7.60
C VAL A 12 -25.49 -17.55 -7.53
N LEU A 13 -25.23 -16.88 -8.66
CA LEU A 13 -24.30 -15.75 -8.70
C LEU A 13 -25.08 -14.43 -8.55
N PRO A 14 -24.78 -13.60 -7.53
CA PRO A 14 -25.47 -12.33 -7.33
C PRO A 14 -24.94 -11.27 -8.31
N TRP A 15 -25.36 -11.36 -9.58
CA TRP A 15 -24.89 -10.53 -10.69
C TRP A 15 -24.93 -9.02 -10.40
N ALA A 16 -25.98 -8.53 -9.74
CA ALA A 16 -26.08 -7.11 -9.39
C ALA A 16 -24.99 -6.67 -8.41
N ARG A 17 -24.68 -7.48 -7.39
CA ARG A 17 -23.63 -7.17 -6.41
C ARG A 17 -22.25 -7.27 -7.06
N LEU A 18 -22.04 -8.29 -7.89
CA LEU A 18 -20.80 -8.45 -8.65
C LEU A 18 -20.57 -7.25 -9.59
N GLY A 19 -21.59 -6.87 -10.36
CA GLY A 19 -21.51 -5.72 -11.27
C GLY A 19 -21.24 -4.42 -10.53
N ALA A 20 -21.86 -4.20 -9.36
CA ALA A 20 -21.59 -3.03 -8.53
C ALA A 20 -20.14 -2.99 -7.98
N LEU A 21 -19.59 -4.14 -7.57
CA LEU A 21 -18.19 -4.23 -7.13
C LEU A 21 -17.22 -4.00 -8.30
N VAL A 22 -17.51 -4.53 -9.48
CA VAL A 22 -16.71 -4.28 -10.70
C VAL A 22 -16.75 -2.80 -11.07
N ALA A 23 -17.94 -2.18 -11.07
CA ALA A 23 -18.09 -0.75 -11.35
C ALA A 23 -17.33 0.11 -10.33
N ALA A 24 -17.40 -0.23 -9.03
CA ALA A 24 -16.63 0.43 -8.00
C ALA A 24 -15.12 0.32 -8.24
N ALA A 25 -14.62 -0.87 -8.59
CA ALA A 25 -13.22 -1.09 -8.90
C ALA A 25 -12.75 -0.27 -10.11
N LEU A 26 -13.53 -0.23 -11.19
CA LEU A 26 -13.23 0.59 -12.37
C LEU A 26 -13.16 2.09 -12.01
N CYS A 27 -14.08 2.57 -11.16
CA CYS A 27 -14.05 3.96 -10.68
C CYS A 27 -12.80 4.26 -9.85
N ILE A 28 -12.41 3.38 -8.93
CA ILE A 28 -11.19 3.58 -8.11
C ILE A 28 -9.93 3.56 -8.99
N ILE A 29 -9.86 2.66 -9.98
CA ILE A 29 -8.75 2.62 -10.95
C ILE A 29 -8.72 3.89 -11.79
N ALA A 30 -9.88 4.37 -12.26
CA ALA A 30 -9.97 5.62 -13.01
C ALA A 30 -9.52 6.83 -12.17
N TRP A 31 -9.96 6.93 -10.91
CA TRP A 31 -9.46 7.93 -9.97
C TRP A 31 -7.94 7.88 -9.85
N LEU A 32 -7.38 6.70 -9.59
CA LEU A 32 -5.93 6.51 -9.37
C LEU A 32 -5.10 6.93 -10.59
N ASN A 33 -5.55 6.59 -11.80
CA ASN A 33 -4.82 6.98 -13.02
C ASN A 33 -4.97 8.49 -13.31
N LEU A 34 -6.18 9.04 -13.21
CA LEU A 34 -6.42 10.46 -13.51
C LEU A 34 -5.83 11.40 -12.45
N SER A 35 -5.78 11.00 -11.19
CA SER A 35 -5.14 11.80 -10.13
C SER A 35 -3.62 11.85 -10.33
N ASN A 36 -3.01 10.73 -10.75
CA ASN A 36 -1.60 10.68 -11.12
C ASN A 36 -1.31 11.61 -12.30
N ASP A 37 -2.05 11.52 -13.40
CA ASP A 37 -1.84 12.42 -14.55
C ASP A 37 -2.03 13.91 -14.15
N ALA A 38 -3.03 14.23 -13.30
CA ALA A 38 -3.23 15.59 -12.80
C ALA A 38 -2.10 16.09 -11.88
N PHE A 39 -1.46 15.18 -11.13
CA PHE A 39 -0.33 15.48 -10.25
C PHE A 39 0.98 15.61 -11.04
N ASP A 40 1.25 14.69 -11.97
CA ASP A 40 2.44 14.70 -12.83
C ASP A 40 2.48 15.96 -13.71
N ALA A 41 1.31 16.43 -14.17
CA ALA A 41 1.19 17.70 -14.88
C ALA A 41 1.50 18.92 -13.98
N ALA A 42 1.27 18.82 -12.67
CA ALA A 42 1.60 19.90 -11.73
C ALA A 42 3.10 19.92 -11.35
N THR A 43 3.76 18.76 -11.35
CA THR A 43 5.19 18.62 -11.03
C THR A 43 6.10 18.77 -12.26
N GLY A 44 5.53 18.75 -13.48
CA GLY A 44 6.27 18.82 -14.74
C GLY A 44 6.91 17.50 -15.16
N VAL A 45 6.60 16.39 -14.47
CA VAL A 45 7.03 15.04 -14.83
C VAL A 45 6.35 14.57 -16.14
N ASP A 46 5.15 15.09 -16.41
CA ASP A 46 4.28 14.69 -17.53
C ASP A 46 4.62 15.31 -18.90
N VAL A 47 5.64 16.18 -18.99
CA VAL A 47 5.95 16.94 -20.22
C VAL A 47 6.34 16.02 -21.40
N SER A 48 6.80 14.81 -21.11
CA SER A 48 7.22 13.81 -22.11
C SER A 48 6.20 12.70 -22.38
N LYS A 49 5.01 12.76 -21.77
CA LYS A 49 4.00 11.68 -21.81
C LYS A 49 2.74 12.14 -22.57
N PRO A 50 2.77 12.14 -23.91
CA PRO A 50 1.67 12.68 -24.73
C PRO A 50 0.34 11.94 -24.54
N GLU A 51 0.36 10.70 -24.07
CA GLU A 51 -0.82 9.89 -23.75
C GLU A 51 -1.53 10.29 -22.44
N SER A 52 -0.96 11.20 -21.64
CA SER A 52 -1.61 11.72 -20.43
C SER A 52 -2.94 12.37 -20.75
N VAL A 53 -3.96 12.10 -19.93
CA VAL A 53 -5.30 12.68 -20.12
C VAL A 53 -5.25 14.21 -19.98
N VAL A 54 -4.31 14.76 -19.19
CA VAL A 54 -4.12 16.22 -19.11
C VAL A 54 -3.56 16.77 -20.41
N SER A 55 -2.61 16.07 -21.05
CA SER A 55 -2.05 16.45 -22.35
C SER A 55 -3.12 16.40 -23.46
N LEU A 56 -3.94 15.34 -23.46
CA LEU A 56 -5.02 15.15 -24.44
C LEU A 56 -6.16 16.17 -24.29
N THR A 57 -6.51 16.54 -23.05
CA THR A 57 -7.62 17.47 -22.78
C THR A 57 -7.18 18.94 -22.71
N GLY A 58 -5.88 19.20 -22.52
CA GLY A 58 -5.33 20.53 -22.26
C GLY A 58 -5.86 21.18 -20.98
N ASN A 59 -6.56 20.45 -20.10
CA ASN A 59 -7.28 21.02 -18.96
C ASN A 59 -7.07 20.20 -17.68
N ARG A 60 -5.97 20.51 -16.96
CA ARG A 60 -5.62 19.88 -15.68
C ARG A 60 -6.74 19.96 -14.62
N PRO A 61 -7.38 21.13 -14.37
CA PRO A 61 -8.51 21.20 -13.43
C PRO A 61 -9.64 20.22 -13.74
N LEU A 62 -10.01 20.08 -15.01
CA LEU A 62 -11.06 19.14 -15.42
C LEU A 62 -10.68 17.70 -15.09
N VAL A 63 -9.44 17.28 -15.39
CA VAL A 63 -8.96 15.94 -15.10
C VAL A 63 -8.93 15.67 -13.59
N PHE A 64 -8.49 16.64 -12.79
CA PHE A 64 -8.50 16.55 -11.34
C PHE A 64 -9.90 16.40 -10.75
N TRP A 65 -10.86 17.24 -11.16
CA TRP A 65 -12.24 17.13 -10.69
C TRP A 65 -12.93 15.85 -11.17
N SER A 66 -12.63 15.40 -12.39
CA SER A 66 -13.12 14.12 -12.91
C SER A 66 -12.60 12.95 -12.09
N SER A 67 -11.31 12.97 -11.75
CA SER A 67 -10.69 12.00 -10.85
C SER A 67 -11.42 11.94 -9.49
N LEU A 68 -11.67 13.10 -8.86
CA LEU A 68 -12.42 13.15 -7.61
C LEU A 68 -13.86 12.63 -7.75
N GLY A 69 -14.51 12.88 -8.87
CA GLY A 69 -15.82 12.32 -9.21
C GLY A 69 -15.81 10.79 -9.24
N PHE A 70 -14.80 10.19 -9.87
CA PHE A 70 -14.61 8.73 -9.87
C PHE A 70 -14.31 8.18 -8.47
N LEU A 71 -13.52 8.89 -7.64
CA LEU A 71 -13.31 8.48 -6.25
C LEU A 71 -14.62 8.45 -5.46
N ALA A 72 -15.38 9.54 -5.55
CA ALA A 72 -16.66 9.66 -4.85
C ALA A 72 -17.62 8.54 -5.29
N ALA A 73 -17.76 8.33 -6.61
CA ALA A 73 -18.59 7.25 -7.15
C ALA A 73 -18.15 5.86 -6.68
N GLY A 74 -16.85 5.56 -6.74
CA GLY A 74 -16.29 4.29 -6.30
C GLY A 74 -16.55 4.02 -4.80
N VAL A 75 -16.29 5.01 -3.96
CA VAL A 75 -16.53 4.93 -2.51
C VAL A 75 -18.03 4.77 -2.21
N THR A 76 -18.91 5.54 -2.85
CA THR A 76 -20.36 5.42 -2.66
C THR A 76 -20.87 4.03 -3.04
N LEU A 77 -20.39 3.46 -4.16
CA LEU A 77 -20.78 2.12 -4.57
C LEU A 77 -20.35 1.06 -3.54
N LEU A 78 -19.12 1.16 -3.01
CA LEU A 78 -18.64 0.27 -1.95
C LEU A 78 -19.45 0.40 -0.67
N LEU A 79 -19.69 1.62 -0.20
CA LEU A 79 -20.49 1.88 1.00
C LEU A 79 -21.92 1.38 0.86
N ARG A 80 -22.52 1.49 -0.34
CA ARG A 80 -23.85 0.95 -0.62
C ARG A 80 -23.88 -0.58 -0.54
N GLN A 81 -22.84 -1.27 -1.02
CA GLN A 81 -22.76 -2.73 -0.88
C GLN A 81 -22.58 -3.15 0.58
N ILE A 82 -21.80 -2.40 1.36
CA ILE A 82 -21.62 -2.60 2.81
C ILE A 82 -22.92 -2.30 3.59
N ALA A 83 -23.71 -1.32 3.18
CA ALA A 83 -25.00 -1.06 3.80
C ALA A 83 -26.02 -2.17 3.46
N ALA A 84 -25.95 -2.73 2.23
CA ALA A 84 -26.84 -3.77 1.76
C ALA A 84 -26.61 -5.15 2.41
N THR A 85 -25.53 -5.36 3.17
CA THR A 85 -25.32 -6.58 3.97
C THR A 85 -26.15 -6.60 5.26
N GLY A 86 -26.85 -5.52 5.62
CA GLY A 86 -27.68 -5.42 6.82
C GLY A 86 -26.87 -5.25 8.11
N ASP A 87 -25.65 -5.80 8.16
CA ASP A 87 -24.63 -5.49 9.15
C ASP A 87 -23.40 -4.90 8.46
N SER A 88 -23.25 -3.57 8.53
CA SER A 88 -22.08 -2.85 8.02
C SER A 88 -20.90 -2.90 8.99
N ARG A 89 -21.12 -3.30 10.25
CA ARG A 89 -20.11 -3.25 11.31
C ARG A 89 -19.05 -4.31 11.07
N ALA A 90 -19.44 -5.53 10.74
CA ALA A 90 -18.51 -6.63 10.47
C ALA A 90 -17.53 -6.33 9.31
N PRO A 91 -17.99 -5.98 8.07
CA PRO A 91 -17.07 -5.70 6.97
C PRO A 91 -16.22 -4.45 7.21
N LEU A 92 -16.76 -3.39 7.82
CA LEU A 92 -15.98 -2.19 8.16
C LEU A 92 -14.97 -2.47 9.28
N ALA A 93 -15.34 -3.28 10.28
CA ALA A 93 -14.43 -3.70 11.34
C ALA A 93 -13.30 -4.58 10.79
N LEU A 94 -13.58 -5.49 9.86
CA LEU A 94 -12.55 -6.31 9.21
C LEU A 94 -11.63 -5.46 8.33
N ALA A 95 -12.17 -4.52 7.55
CA ALA A 95 -11.35 -3.60 6.75
C ALA A 95 -10.51 -2.67 7.63
N GLY A 96 -11.11 -2.09 8.67
CA GLY A 96 -10.43 -1.25 9.65
C GLY A 96 -9.35 -2.01 10.42
N LEU A 97 -9.65 -3.24 10.85
CA LEU A 97 -8.70 -4.14 11.51
C LEU A 97 -7.56 -4.50 10.57
N PHE A 98 -7.84 -4.83 9.31
CA PHE A 98 -6.80 -5.10 8.31
C PHE A 98 -5.87 -3.91 8.12
N LEU A 99 -6.42 -2.69 7.96
CA LEU A 99 -5.63 -1.48 7.82
C LEU A 99 -4.83 -1.18 9.09
N ALA A 100 -5.42 -1.34 10.27
CA ALA A 100 -4.74 -1.15 11.55
C ALA A 100 -3.61 -2.18 11.75
N CYS A 101 -3.86 -3.46 11.50
CA CYS A 101 -2.83 -4.49 11.56
C CYS A 101 -1.70 -4.21 10.56
N ARG A 102 -2.04 -3.74 9.35
CA ARG A 102 -1.05 -3.34 8.33
C ARG A 102 -0.20 -2.17 8.81
N THR A 103 -0.80 -1.11 9.36
CA THR A 103 -0.05 0.05 9.84
C THR A 103 0.80 -0.30 11.05
N LEU A 104 0.29 -1.13 11.96
CA LEU A 104 1.03 -1.64 13.12
C LEU A 104 2.22 -2.50 12.67
N PHE A 105 2.04 -3.38 11.69
CA PHE A 105 3.13 -4.17 11.13
C PHE A 105 4.21 -3.27 10.51
N ASN A 106 3.80 -2.30 9.69
CA ASN A 106 4.70 -1.35 9.04
C ASN A 106 5.51 -0.54 10.06
N ALA A 107 4.85 0.01 11.07
CA ALA A 107 5.52 0.76 12.14
C ALA A 107 6.46 -0.15 12.95
N ALA A 108 6.03 -1.36 13.29
CA ALA A 108 6.84 -2.31 14.05
C ALA A 108 8.06 -2.83 13.27
N ALA A 109 7.98 -2.92 11.94
CA ALA A 109 9.06 -3.36 11.07
C ALA A 109 9.91 -2.20 10.51
N ASN A 110 9.57 -0.95 10.84
CA ASN A 110 10.16 0.26 10.26
C ASN A 110 10.14 0.27 8.72
N LEU A 111 8.93 0.12 8.17
CA LEU A 111 8.67 0.12 6.73
C LEU A 111 7.54 1.09 6.39
N THR A 112 7.65 1.75 5.27
CA THR A 112 6.51 2.37 4.61
C THR A 112 5.67 1.33 3.87
N THR A 113 4.42 1.67 3.58
CA THR A 113 3.53 0.81 2.79
C THR A 113 4.11 0.49 1.42
N ASN A 114 4.74 1.48 0.78
CA ASN A 114 5.36 1.30 -0.52
C ASN A 114 6.57 0.38 -0.47
N GLU A 115 7.44 0.53 0.55
CA GLU A 115 8.57 -0.36 0.77
C GLU A 115 8.13 -1.80 1.00
N LEU A 116 7.07 -2.04 1.79
CA LEU A 116 6.57 -3.39 2.01
C LEU A 116 6.04 -4.06 0.73
N ILE A 117 5.29 -3.31 -0.08
CA ILE A 117 4.70 -3.82 -1.33
C ILE A 117 5.78 -4.06 -2.38
N ASN A 118 6.70 -3.10 -2.55
CA ASN A 118 7.73 -3.11 -3.58
C ASN A 118 9.11 -3.54 -3.05
N ARG A 119 9.18 -4.29 -1.94
CA ARG A 119 10.43 -4.59 -1.23
C ARG A 119 11.52 -5.18 -2.12
N GLY A 120 11.15 -6.02 -3.09
CA GLY A 120 12.11 -6.63 -4.03
C GLY A 120 12.79 -5.65 -4.98
N LYS A 121 12.27 -4.42 -5.13
CA LYS A 121 12.88 -3.35 -5.95
C LYS A 121 13.88 -2.51 -5.17
N TYR A 122 13.83 -2.52 -3.85
CA TYR A 122 14.66 -1.67 -3.00
C TYR A 122 15.94 -2.40 -2.62
N LEU A 123 17.06 -2.00 -3.22
CA LEU A 123 18.40 -2.54 -2.94
C LEU A 123 18.75 -2.46 -1.45
N TYR A 124 18.32 -1.41 -0.76
CA TYR A 124 18.61 -1.26 0.66
C TYR A 124 17.77 -2.14 1.59
N LEU A 125 16.74 -2.80 1.06
CA LEU A 125 15.93 -3.80 1.78
C LEU A 125 16.32 -5.23 1.42
N ASN A 126 17.34 -5.42 0.59
CA ASN A 126 17.80 -6.73 0.15
C ASN A 126 19.31 -6.83 0.26
N HIS A 127 19.80 -8.05 0.41
CA HIS A 127 21.21 -8.35 0.42
C HIS A 127 21.45 -9.65 -0.35
N GLU A 128 22.35 -9.64 -1.33
CA GLU A 128 22.57 -10.75 -2.27
C GLU A 128 22.83 -12.09 -1.55
N ALA A 129 23.61 -12.07 -0.47
CA ALA A 129 23.94 -13.27 0.30
C ALA A 129 22.84 -13.76 1.28
N VAL A 130 21.87 -12.92 1.65
CA VAL A 130 21.00 -13.20 2.82
C VAL A 130 19.51 -12.93 2.63
N GLY A 131 19.12 -12.40 1.46
CA GLY A 131 17.74 -12.05 1.13
C GLY A 131 17.29 -10.73 1.78
N TYR A 132 16.05 -10.69 2.26
CA TYR A 132 15.47 -9.50 2.87
C TYR A 132 16.27 -9.00 4.09
N THR A 133 16.55 -7.70 4.11
CA THR A 133 17.20 -6.99 5.22
C THR A 133 16.50 -5.65 5.46
N ASN A 134 16.66 -5.06 6.64
CA ASN A 134 16.17 -3.70 6.87
C ASN A 134 17.16 -2.89 7.71
N ARG A 135 17.88 -1.96 7.08
CA ARG A 135 18.86 -1.08 7.75
C ARG A 135 18.24 -0.18 8.82
N PHE A 136 16.94 0.06 8.74
CA PHE A 136 16.22 0.92 9.66
C PHE A 136 15.59 0.15 10.83
N ASP A 137 15.54 -1.18 10.77
CA ASP A 137 14.91 -1.98 11.80
C ASP A 137 15.81 -2.14 13.05
N ARG A 138 15.38 -1.51 14.15
CA ARG A 138 16.05 -1.58 15.46
C ARG A 138 15.20 -2.31 16.51
N GLY A 139 14.14 -2.99 16.08
CA GLY A 139 13.20 -3.72 16.93
C GLY A 139 11.93 -2.95 17.25
N VAL A 140 10.86 -3.69 17.54
CA VAL A 140 9.47 -3.20 17.63
C VAL A 140 9.32 -1.96 18.49
N LEU A 141 9.85 -1.98 19.72
CA LEU A 141 9.70 -0.84 20.64
C LEU A 141 10.39 0.42 20.11
N HIS A 142 11.61 0.27 19.57
CA HIS A 142 12.34 1.40 19.00
C HIS A 142 11.64 1.93 17.75
N ASN A 143 11.26 1.05 16.82
CA ASN A 143 10.62 1.42 15.57
C ASN A 143 9.26 2.12 15.82
N CYS A 144 8.45 1.61 16.76
CA CYS A 144 7.20 2.25 17.14
C CYS A 144 7.44 3.60 17.81
N PHE A 145 8.35 3.69 18.79
CA PHE A 145 8.66 4.97 19.45
C PHE A 145 9.20 5.99 18.43
N GLN A 146 10.05 5.54 17.52
CA GLN A 146 10.59 6.31 16.42
C GLN A 146 9.47 6.88 15.52
N PHE A 147 8.50 6.04 15.12
CA PHE A 147 7.36 6.45 14.29
C PHE A 147 6.46 7.48 15.00
N TRP A 148 6.14 7.27 16.28
CA TRP A 148 5.15 8.09 17.00
C TRP A 148 5.73 9.33 17.67
N CYS A 149 7.00 9.31 18.09
CA CYS A 149 7.57 10.33 18.96
C CYS A 149 8.66 11.18 18.28
N HIS A 150 9.14 10.78 17.10
CA HIS A 150 10.18 11.51 16.37
C HIS A 150 9.77 11.77 14.90
N PRO A 151 8.89 12.75 14.61
CA PRO A 151 8.47 13.02 13.23
C PRO A 151 9.58 13.59 12.34
N HIS A 152 10.63 14.20 12.91
CA HIS A 152 11.76 14.76 12.17
C HIS A 152 13.04 13.98 12.49
N GLN A 153 13.53 13.24 11.51
CA GLN A 153 14.70 12.37 11.66
C GLN A 153 15.63 12.51 10.47
N ASP A 154 16.91 12.37 10.75
CA ASP A 154 17.94 12.30 9.73
C ASP A 154 18.06 10.85 9.23
N TRP A 155 17.29 10.54 8.19
CA TRP A 155 17.25 9.20 7.59
C TRP A 155 18.59 8.78 6.98
N TRP A 156 19.39 9.72 6.50
CA TRP A 156 20.72 9.42 5.95
C TRP A 156 21.67 8.94 7.04
N ARG A 157 21.67 9.63 8.19
CA ARG A 157 22.45 9.19 9.34
C ARG A 157 22.02 7.79 9.82
N LEU A 158 20.71 7.54 9.90
CA LEU A 158 20.19 6.24 10.32
C LEU A 158 20.54 5.12 9.34
N TYR A 159 20.48 5.41 8.03
CA TYR A 159 20.90 4.51 6.97
C TYR A 159 22.39 4.15 7.12
N ASP A 160 23.24 5.16 7.27
CA ASP A 160 24.68 5.00 7.45
C ASP A 160 25.04 4.16 8.68
N GLU A 161 24.33 4.37 9.79
CA GLU A 161 24.49 3.59 11.01
C GLU A 161 24.10 2.12 10.79
N GLY A 162 22.98 1.88 10.11
CA GLY A 162 22.50 0.54 9.76
C GLY A 162 23.40 -0.19 8.77
N ASP A 163 23.91 0.52 7.75
CA ASP A 163 24.82 -0.03 6.75
C ASP A 163 26.16 -0.41 7.36
N ARG A 164 26.73 0.48 8.21
CA ARG A 164 27.94 0.17 9.00
C ARG A 164 27.74 -1.00 9.96
N ALA A 165 26.53 -1.21 10.48
CA ALA A 165 26.22 -2.36 11.32
C ALA A 165 26.16 -3.67 10.51
N MET A 166 25.64 -3.64 9.28
CA MET A 166 25.68 -4.79 8.38
C MET A 166 27.10 -5.16 7.96
N VAL A 167 27.90 -4.17 7.53
CA VAL A 167 29.30 -4.41 7.15
C VAL A 167 30.10 -5.00 8.32
N ARG A 168 29.89 -4.51 9.55
CA ARG A 168 30.57 -5.03 10.75
C ARG A 168 30.16 -6.44 11.15
N SER A 169 28.89 -6.79 11.01
CA SER A 169 28.35 -8.05 11.52
C SER A 169 28.37 -9.20 10.51
N SER A 170 28.60 -8.92 9.21
CA SER A 170 28.42 -9.88 8.10
C SER A 170 27.06 -10.60 8.14
N ARG A 171 26.07 -9.99 8.80
CA ARG A 171 24.74 -10.54 9.10
C ARG A 171 23.68 -9.46 8.86
N THR A 172 22.45 -9.91 8.71
CA THR A 172 21.27 -9.06 8.59
C THR A 172 21.07 -8.18 9.82
N VAL A 173 20.89 -6.87 9.64
CA VAL A 173 20.36 -5.97 10.70
C VAL A 173 18.85 -6.16 10.76
N LEU A 174 18.41 -7.29 11.29
CA LEU A 174 17.02 -7.46 11.70
C LEU A 174 17.04 -7.71 13.19
N SER A 175 16.18 -7.01 13.92
CA SER A 175 16.01 -7.31 15.33
C SER A 175 15.39 -8.71 15.47
N ILE A 176 15.85 -9.47 16.47
CA ILE A 176 15.36 -10.84 16.76
C ILE A 176 13.84 -10.87 17.02
N TRP A 177 13.27 -9.73 17.42
CA TRP A 177 11.83 -9.60 17.71
C TRP A 177 11.08 -8.83 16.63
N SER A 178 11.71 -8.57 15.48
CA SER A 178 11.09 -7.81 14.40
C SER A 178 10.12 -8.66 13.58
N PRO A 179 8.94 -8.11 13.23
CA PRO A 179 8.06 -8.70 12.23
C PRO A 179 8.74 -8.86 10.85
N GLY A 180 9.82 -8.10 10.59
CA GLY A 180 10.63 -8.24 9.36
C GLY A 180 11.25 -9.63 9.19
N LEU A 181 11.38 -10.43 10.26
CA LEU A 181 11.81 -11.83 10.17
C LEU A 181 10.82 -12.70 9.40
N LEU A 182 9.51 -12.38 9.43
CA LEU A 182 8.50 -13.07 8.62
C LEU A 182 8.75 -12.83 7.14
N LEU A 183 9.07 -11.59 6.74
CA LEU A 183 9.37 -11.26 5.35
C LEU A 183 10.59 -12.02 4.86
N ARG A 184 11.62 -12.11 5.71
CA ARG A 184 12.80 -12.92 5.41
C ARG A 184 12.47 -14.41 5.28
N ALA A 185 11.65 -14.96 6.18
CA ALA A 185 11.24 -16.36 6.11
C ALA A 185 10.45 -16.65 4.83
N ILE A 186 9.57 -15.74 4.41
CA ILE A 186 8.83 -15.86 3.14
C ILE A 186 9.80 -15.85 1.96
N ASP A 187 10.72 -14.88 1.91
CA ASP A 187 11.64 -14.72 0.78
C ASP A 187 12.68 -15.86 0.71
N LEU A 188 12.95 -16.60 1.80
CA LEU A 188 13.79 -17.81 1.80
C LEU A 188 13.06 -19.07 1.27
N VAL A 189 11.73 -19.07 1.26
CA VAL A 189 10.89 -20.19 0.80
C VAL A 189 10.36 -19.94 -0.63
N SER A 190 10.53 -18.72 -1.14
CA SER A 190 10.12 -18.27 -2.48
C SER A 190 11.16 -18.58 -3.53
#